data_AF-A0A0J1IRI0-F1
#
_entry.id   AF-A0A0J1IRI0-F1
#
_cell.length_a   1.000
_cell.length_b   1.000
_cell.length_c   1.000
_cell.angle_alpha   90.00
_cell.angle_beta   90.00
_cell.angle_gamma   90.00
#
_symmetry.space_group_name_H-M   'P 1'
#
loop_
_entity.id
_entity.type
_entity.pdbx_description
1 polymer ?
#
loop_
_entity_poly.entity_id
_entity_poly.type
_entity_poly.pdbx_seq_one_letter_code
_entity_poly.pdbx_strand_id
1 'polypeptide(L)'
;MNWIVALSLIIFAICTLLIVTNLVSLPKLGDERAIYIKMRAQSYTFVVVIGILLLEIIESIYVTTWTNSHYKGMKPFSLLVTISVIYLISLLLSKRKYGG
;
A
#
# COMPACT_ATOMS: atom_id res chain seq x y z
N MET A 1 -25.08 2.41 6.95
CA MET A 1 -23.70 2.46 6.40
C MET A 1 -23.53 1.27 5.47
N ASN A 2 -23.08 1.46 4.24
CA ASN A 2 -22.88 0.34 3.32
C ASN A 2 -21.87 -0.64 3.94
N TRP A 3 -22.27 -1.90 4.13
CA TRP A 3 -21.45 -2.93 4.79
C TRP A 3 -20.05 -3.08 4.17
N ILE A 4 -19.93 -2.86 2.85
CA ILE A 4 -18.66 -2.84 2.12
C ILE A 4 -17.73 -1.71 2.58
N VAL A 5 -18.28 -0.51 2.77
CA VAL A 5 -17.49 0.65 3.25
C VAL A 5 -17.02 0.41 4.68
N ALA A 6 -17.90 -0.11 5.54
CA ALA A 6 -17.53 -0.49 6.91
C ALA A 6 -16.41 -1.54 6.94
N LEU A 7 -16.52 -2.60 6.13
CA LEU A 7 -15.48 -3.62 6.00
C LEU A 7 -14.14 -3.02 5.55
N SER A 8 -14.15 -2.16 4.54
CA SER A 8 -12.93 -1.53 4.03
C SER A 8 -12.26 -0.60 5.04
N LEU A 9 -13.04 0.09 5.89
CA LEU A 9 -12.52 0.87 7.01
C LEU A 9 -11.88 0.01 8.09
N ILE A 10 -12.50 -1.13 8.42
CA ILE A 10 -11.95 -2.08 9.39
C ILE A 10 -10.62 -2.64 8.89
N ILE A 11 -10.55 -3.06 7.62
CA ILE A 11 -9.31 -3.56 7.00
C ILE A 11 -8.21 -2.49 7.04
N PHE A 12 -8.56 -1.25 6.70
CA PHE A 12 -7.64 -0.13 6.76
C PHE A 12 -7.10 0.09 8.18
N ALA A 13 -7.98 0.12 9.18
CA ALA A 13 -7.61 0.31 10.58
C ALA A 13 -6.71 -0.81 11.11
N ILE A 14 -6.99 -2.07 10.74
CA ILE A 14 -6.13 -3.22 11.11
C ILE A 14 -4.75 -3.07 10.46
N CYS A 15 -4.70 -2.71 9.17
CA CYS A 15 -3.43 -2.55 8.46
C CYS A 15 -2.58 -1.44 9.08
N THR A 16 -3.16 -0.28 9.38
CA THR A 16 -2.42 0.84 9.99
C THR A 16 -1.92 0.49 11.39
N LEU A 17 -2.73 -0.20 12.19
CA LEU A 17 -2.32 -0.69 13.51
C LEU A 17 -1.13 -1.67 13.40
N LEU A 18 -1.19 -2.62 12.46
CA LEU A 18 -0.09 -3.56 12.20
C LEU A 18 1.18 -2.86 11.69
N ILE A 19 1.04 -1.83 10.86
CA ILE A 19 2.18 -1.03 10.39
C ILE A 19 2.85 -0.32 11.57
N VAL A 20 2.07 0.38 12.40
CA VAL A 20 2.59 1.14 13.55
C VAL A 20 3.28 0.20 14.54
N THR A 21 2.65 -0.91 14.91
CA THR A 21 3.25 -1.89 15.83
C THR A 21 4.56 -2.47 15.29
N ASN A 22 4.63 -2.76 13.98
CA ASN A 22 5.88 -3.23 13.37
C ASN A 22 6.95 -2.13 13.32
N LEU A 23 6.58 -0.89 13.03
CA LEU A 23 7.50 0.26 13.05
C LEU A 23 8.08 0.51 14.45
N VAL A 24 7.25 0.44 15.50
CA VAL A 24 7.67 0.60 16.90
C VAL A 24 8.57 -0.56 17.35
N SER A 25 8.43 -1.75 16.76
CA SER A 25 9.30 -2.89 17.08
C SER A 25 10.68 -2.84 16.43
N LEU A 26 10.87 -2.04 15.37
CA LEU A 26 12.10 -1.99 14.57
C LEU A 26 13.35 -1.49 15.32
N PRO A 27 13.29 -0.48 16.22
CA PRO A 27 14.48 -0.01 16.95
C PRO A 27 15.16 -1.09 17.79
N LYS A 28 14.44 -2.15 18.18
CA LYS A 28 15.01 -3.30 18.92
C LYS A 28 16.08 -4.06 18.13
N LEU A 29 16.14 -3.87 16.81
CA LEU A 29 17.09 -4.54 15.92
C LEU A 29 18.39 -3.74 15.68
N GLY A 30 18.50 -2.54 16.24
CA GLY A 30 19.58 -1.58 15.99
C GLY A 30 19.23 -0.55 14.91
N ASP A 31 19.72 0.67 15.07
CA ASP A 31 19.30 1.84 14.28
C ASP A 31 19.55 1.68 12.78
N GLU A 32 20.72 1.19 12.38
CA GLU A 32 21.06 1.02 10.96
C GLU A 32 20.16 -0.03 10.27
N ARG A 33 19.90 -1.14 10.95
CA ARG A 33 19.03 -2.21 10.42
C ARG A 33 17.58 -1.76 10.33
N ALA A 34 17.12 -1.03 11.34
CA ALA A 34 15.78 -0.45 11.36
C ALA A 34 15.57 0.53 10.20
N ILE A 35 16.56 1.38 9.91
CA ILE A 35 16.54 2.29 8.75
C ILE A 35 16.51 1.50 7.45
N TYR A 36 17.38 0.50 7.30
CA TYR A 36 17.44 -0.32 6.08
C TYR A 36 16.12 -1.01 5.77
N ILE A 37 15.49 -1.63 6.78
CA ILE A 37 14.20 -2.32 6.62
C ILE A 37 13.10 -1.33 6.19
N LYS A 38 13.03 -0.15 6.83
CA LYS A 38 12.06 0.90 6.46
C LYS A 38 12.26 1.36 5.02
N MET A 39 13.50 1.69 4.64
CA MET A 39 13.82 2.14 3.29
C MET A 39 13.47 1.08 2.24
N ARG A 40 13.84 -0.18 2.48
CA ARG A 40 13.54 -1.28 1.55
C ARG A 40 12.03 -1.47 1.39
N ALA A 41 11.28 -1.43 2.49
CA ALA A 41 9.83 -1.59 2.45
C ALA A 41 9.15 -0.45 1.67
N GLN A 42 9.60 0.78 1.88
CA GLN A 42 9.12 1.98 1.19
C GLN A 42 9.43 1.93 -0.30
N SER A 43 10.68 1.61 -0.70
CA SER A 43 11.06 1.54 -2.11
C SER A 43 10.27 0.49 -2.88
N TYR A 44 10.04 -0.70 -2.31
CA TYR A 44 9.21 -1.72 -2.95
C TYR A 44 7.77 -1.25 -3.14
N THR A 45 7.19 -0.67 -2.09
CA THR A 45 5.82 -0.15 -2.14
C THR A 45 5.71 0.93 -3.20
N PHE A 46 6.67 1.84 -3.28
CA PHE A 46 6.71 2.91 -4.25
C PHE A 46 6.67 2.38 -5.70
N VAL A 47 7.49 1.37 -6.03
CA VAL A 47 7.50 0.76 -7.37
C VAL A 47 6.14 0.15 -7.71
N VAL A 48 5.52 -0.58 -6.77
CA VAL A 48 4.20 -1.18 -6.98
C VAL A 48 3.13 -0.12 -7.18
N VAL A 49 3.15 0.95 -6.38
CA VAL A 49 2.18 2.06 -6.49
C VAL A 49 2.32 2.78 -7.81
N ILE A 50 3.54 3.04 -8.27
CA ILE A 50 3.77 3.58 -9.63
C ILE A 50 3.16 2.66 -10.68
N GLY A 51 3.37 1.34 -10.58
CA GLY A 51 2.79 0.37 -11.51
C GLY A 51 1.26 0.44 -11.55
N ILE A 52 0.61 0.51 -10.40
CA ILE A 52 -0.86 0.67 -10.30
C ILE A 52 -1.32 1.97 -10.96
N LEU A 53 -0.64 3.08 -10.67
CA LEU A 53 -0.99 4.39 -11.25
C LEU A 53 -0.75 4.45 -12.77
N LEU A 54 0.26 3.75 -13.29
CA LEU A 54 0.46 3.64 -14.73
C LEU A 54 -0.66 2.84 -15.40
N LEU A 55 -1.11 1.75 -14.79
CA LEU A 55 -2.25 0.98 -15.29
C LEU A 55 -3.54 1.82 -15.28
N GLU A 56 -3.76 2.61 -14.24
CA GLU A 56 -4.86 3.56 -14.13
C GLU A 56 -4.88 4.58 -15.28
N ILE A 57 -3.70 5.11 -15.65
CA ILE A 57 -3.56 6.02 -16.80
C ILE A 57 -3.89 5.31 -18.11
N ILE A 58 -3.38 4.08 -18.30
CA ILE A 58 -3.63 3.29 -19.51
C ILE A 58 -5.14 3.01 -19.64
N GLU A 59 -5.80 2.59 -18.55
CA GLU A 59 -7.25 2.34 -18.52
C GLU A 59 -8.03 3.62 -18.83
N SER A 60 -7.65 4.74 -18.22
CA SER A 60 -8.27 6.04 -18.49
C SER A 60 -8.21 6.41 -19.97
N ILE A 61 -7.05 6.25 -20.61
CA ILE A 61 -6.87 6.53 -22.04
C ILE A 61 -7.72 5.58 -22.87
N TYR A 62 -7.68 4.29 -22.59
CA TYR A 62 -8.41 3.27 -23.34
C TYR A 62 -9.92 3.47 -23.29
N VAL A 63 -10.49 3.67 -22.10
CA VAL A 63 -11.94 3.88 -21.92
C VAL A 63 -12.41 5.15 -22.64
N THR A 64 -11.65 6.23 -22.50
CA THR A 64 -11.97 7.54 -23.09
C THR A 64 -11.91 7.51 -24.62
N THR A 65 -10.92 6.81 -25.20
CA THR A 65 -10.69 6.79 -26.65
C THR A 65 -11.50 5.73 -27.38
N TRP A 66 -11.68 4.54 -26.79
CA TRP A 66 -12.28 3.39 -27.48
C TRP A 66 -13.75 3.16 -27.14
N THR A 67 -14.21 3.55 -25.95
CA THR A 67 -15.53 3.14 -25.45
C THR A 67 -16.52 4.32 -25.36
N ASN A 68 -16.10 5.55 -25.68
CA ASN A 68 -16.90 6.79 -25.53
C ASN A 68 -17.61 6.91 -24.17
N SER A 69 -17.09 6.24 -23.15
CA SER A 69 -17.66 6.19 -21.80
C SER A 69 -16.77 6.98 -20.86
N HIS A 70 -17.37 7.47 -19.78
CA HIS A 70 -16.65 8.28 -18.81
C HIS A 70 -15.84 7.40 -17.87
N TYR A 71 -14.54 7.63 -17.85
CA TYR A 71 -13.66 7.02 -16.87
C TYR A 71 -14.04 7.45 -15.46
N LYS A 72 -14.41 6.48 -14.61
CA LYS A 72 -14.93 6.76 -13.26
C LYS A 72 -13.82 6.99 -12.22
N GLY A 73 -12.59 6.62 -12.55
CA GLY A 73 -11.42 6.75 -11.67
C GLY A 73 -11.46 5.81 -10.48
N MET A 74 -10.27 5.49 -9.97
CA MET A 74 -10.13 4.77 -8.73
C MET A 74 -10.44 5.69 -7.55
N LYS A 75 -11.28 5.20 -6.64
CA LYS A 75 -11.66 5.96 -5.44
C LYS A 75 -10.42 6.18 -4.57
N PRO A 76 -10.17 7.41 -4.07
CA PRO A 76 -9.00 7.71 -3.25
C PRO A 76 -8.87 6.79 -2.03
N PHE A 77 -10.00 6.45 -1.41
CA PHE A 77 -10.01 5.53 -0.27
C PHE A 77 -9.57 4.10 -0.65
N SER A 78 -9.98 3.60 -1.82
CA SER A 78 -9.59 2.28 -2.30
C SER A 78 -8.09 2.20 -2.58
N LEU A 79 -7.53 3.26 -3.18
CA LEU A 79 -6.09 3.41 -3.36
C LEU A 79 -5.38 3.36 -2.00
N LEU A 80 -5.87 4.11 -1.01
CA LEU A 80 -5.26 4.17 0.32
C LEU A 80 -5.22 2.81 1.02
N VAL A 81 -6.31 2.03 0.96
CA VAL A 81 -6.33 0.66 1.51
C VAL A 81 -5.32 -0.22 0.79
N THR A 82 -5.26 -0.13 -0.53
CA THR A 82 -4.35 -0.93 -1.36
C THR A 82 -2.89 -0.63 -1.03
N ILE A 83 -2.52 0.65 -0.93
CA ILE A 83 -1.16 1.09 -0.55
C ILE A 83 -0.81 0.59 0.86
N SER A 84 -1.72 0.70 1.82
CA SER A 84 -1.49 0.22 3.19
C SER A 84 -1.22 -1.28 3.25
N VAL A 85 -1.99 -2.08 2.51
CA VAL A 85 -1.79 -3.54 2.45
C VAL A 85 -0.45 -3.88 1.82
N ILE A 86 -0.11 -3.26 0.69
CA ILE A 86 1.16 -3.49 0.00
C ILE A 86 2.35 -3.12 0.91
N TYR A 87 2.27 -1.96 1.57
CA TYR A 87 3.30 -1.51 2.49
C TYR A 87 3.47 -2.47 3.67
N LEU A 88 2.37 -2.93 4.27
CA LEU A 88 2.41 -3.88 5.37
C LEU A 88 3.10 -5.19 4.94
N ILE A 89 2.73 -5.75 3.79
CA ILE A 89 3.36 -6.97 3.26
C ILE A 89 4.85 -6.74 3.04
N SER A 90 5.22 -5.63 2.38
CA SER A 90 6.60 -5.26 2.10
C SER A 90 7.43 -5.09 3.39
N LEU A 91 6.84 -4.47 4.42
CA LEU A 91 7.44 -4.29 5.74
C LEU A 91 7.66 -5.61 6.46
N LEU A 92 6.68 -6.50 6.46
CA LEU A 92 6.78 -7.83 7.10
C LEU A 92 7.82 -8.71 6.41
N LEU A 93 7.86 -8.72 5.07
CA LEU A 93 8.87 -9.46 4.31
C LEU A 93 10.29 -8.93 4.57
N SER A 94 10.44 -7.61 4.56
CA SER A 94 11.73 -6.96 4.84
C SER A 94 12.17 -7.22 6.28
N LYS A 95 11.26 -7.12 7.26
CA LYS A 95 11.54 -7.44 8.66
C LYS A 95 11.91 -8.90 8.86
N ARG A 96 11.20 -9.84 8.23
CA ARG A 96 11.51 -11.28 8.32
C ARG A 96 12.88 -11.61 7.71
N LYS A 97 13.26 -10.93 6.63
CA LYS A 97 14.51 -11.21 5.90
C LYS A 97 15.75 -10.60 6.57
N TYR A 98 15.63 -9.38 7.09
CA TYR A 98 16.78 -8.61 7.59
C TYR A 98 16.79 -8.42 9.10
N GLY A 99 15.73 -8.88 9.79
CA GLY A 99 15.51 -8.63 11.19
C GLY A 99 15.85 -9.78 12.13
N GLY A 100 16.90 -10.56 11.79
CA GLY A 100 17.41 -11.73 12.51
C GLY A 100 17.12 -11.80 14.00
#